data_AF-A0A084TJ53-F1
#
_entry.id   AF-A0A084TJ53-F1
#
_cell.length_a   1.000
_cell.length_b   1.000
_cell.length_c   1.000
_cell.angle_alpha   90.00
_cell.angle_beta   90.00
_cell.angle_gamma   90.00
#
_symmetry.space_group_name_H-M   'P 1'
#
loop_
_entity.id
_entity.type
_entity.pdbx_description
1 polymer ?
#
loop_
_entity_poly.entity_id
_entity_poly.type
_entity_poly.pdbx_seq_one_letter_code
_entity_poly.pdbx_strand_id
1 'polypeptide(L)' 'MGMKRLCIYPKEVAIIIGKSQTTAQTLVRTIKDVYEKEKHQALTIREFCDYMGLDYKEVFNMVNGIKTTNDKKSA' A
#
# COMPACT_ATOMS: atom_id res chain seq x y z
N MET A 1 7.03 7.62 19.05
CA MET A 1 7.28 6.90 17.80
C MET A 1 6.08 5.99 17.58
N GLY A 2 5.20 6.30 16.61
CA GLY A 2 4.02 5.47 16.35
C GLY A 2 4.41 4.12 15.74
N MET A 3 3.60 3.07 15.97
CA MET A 3 3.80 1.77 15.33
C MET A 3 3.71 1.92 13.80
N LYS A 4 4.76 1.51 13.10
CA LYS A 4 4.76 1.41 11.64
C LYS A 4 4.03 0.14 11.22
N ARG A 5 3.26 0.24 10.14
CA ARG A 5 2.45 -0.82 9.57
C ARG A 5 3.13 -1.35 8.31
N LEU A 6 3.19 -2.68 8.22
CA LEU A 6 3.61 -3.42 7.02
C LEU A 6 2.43 -3.91 6.19
N CYS A 7 1.24 -3.93 6.79
CA CYS A 7 -0.01 -4.27 6.13
C CYS A 7 -0.67 -3.03 5.53
N ILE A 8 -1.43 -3.24 4.45
CA ILE A 8 -2.22 -2.21 3.79
C ILE A 8 -3.69 -2.62 3.74
N TYR A 9 -4.58 -1.66 3.96
CA TYR A 9 -6.02 -1.87 4.01
C TYR A 9 -6.72 -1.16 2.84
N PRO A 10 -7.95 -1.57 2.49
CA PRO A 10 -8.71 -0.93 1.40
C PRO A 10 -8.80 0.60 1.50
N LYS A 11 -8.81 1.13 2.73
CA LYS A 11 -8.80 2.58 2.97
C LYS A 11 -7.59 3.26 2.35
N GLU A 12 -6.39 2.73 2.58
CA GLU A 12 -5.15 3.29 2.06
C GLU A 12 -5.02 3.03 0.57
N VAL A 13 -5.36 1.81 0.13
CA VAL A 13 -5.37 1.45 -1.28
C VAL A 13 -6.21 2.44 -2.08
N ALA A 14 -7.44 2.74 -1.63
CA ALA A 14 -8.33 3.70 -2.28
C ALA A 14 -7.71 5.10 -2.45
N ILE A 15 -7.00 5.58 -1.42
CA ILE A 15 -6.31 6.87 -1.44
C ILE A 15 -5.15 6.83 -2.44
N ILE A 16 -4.32 5.79 -2.39
CA ILE A 16 -3.13 5.64 -3.25
C ILE A 16 -3.53 5.55 -4.73
N ILE A 17 -4.59 4.80 -5.07
CA ILE A 17 -5.01 4.61 -6.47
C ILE A 17 -6.02 5.66 -6.96
N GLY A 18 -6.48 6.57 -6.08
CA GLY A 18 -7.48 7.59 -6.41
C GLY A 18 -8.84 7.01 -6.81
N LYS A 19 -9.32 5.96 -6.13
CA LYS A 19 -10.61 5.28 -6.43
C LYS A 19 -11.50 5.19 -5.19
N SER A 20 -12.73 4.72 -5.41
CA SER A 20 -13.68 4.48 -4.33
C SER A 20 -13.21 3.36 -3.38
N GLN A 21 -13.72 3.38 -2.14
CA GLN A 21 -13.47 2.33 -1.15
C GLN A 21 -13.92 0.94 -1.65
N THR A 22 -15.05 0.87 -2.36
CA THR A 22 -15.57 -0.38 -2.93
C THR A 22 -14.61 -0.95 -3.96
N THR A 23 -14.11 -0.11 -4.88
CA THR A 23 -13.11 -0.52 -5.89
C THR A 23 -11.83 -1.02 -5.22
N ALA A 24 -11.37 -0.33 -4.18
CA ALA A 24 -10.19 -0.75 -3.42
C ALA A 24 -10.40 -2.07 -2.66
N GLN A 25 -11.58 -2.33 -2.10
CA GLN A 25 -11.90 -3.61 -1.46
C GLN A 25 -11.84 -4.76 -2.47
N THR A 26 -12.41 -4.58 -3.66
CA THR A 26 -12.33 -5.57 -4.73
C THR A 26 -10.89 -5.83 -5.12
N LEU A 27 -10.10 -4.77 -5.34
CA LEU A 27 -8.68 -4.90 -5.68
C LEU A 27 -7.90 -5.66 -4.59
N VAL A 28 -8.09 -5.34 -3.31
CA VAL A 28 -7.43 -6.05 -2.21
C VAL A 28 -7.78 -7.54 -2.21
N ARG A 29 -9.03 -7.90 -2.49
CA ARG A 29 -9.44 -9.31 -2.62
C ARG A 29 -8.74 -9.98 -3.79
N THR A 30 -8.76 -9.36 -4.97
CA THR A 30 -8.07 -9.86 -6.17
C THR A 30 -6.59 -10.09 -5.92
N ILE A 31 -5.90 -9.14 -5.28
CA ILE A 31 -4.47 -9.30 -4.98
C ILE A 31 -4.26 -10.46 -3.99
N LYS A 32 -5.08 -10.57 -2.93
CA LYS A 32 -5.00 -11.70 -2.00
C LYS A 32 -5.20 -13.05 -2.70
N ASP A 33 -6.13 -13.12 -3.66
CA ASP A 33 -6.39 -14.34 -4.44
C ASP A 33 -5.18 -14.69 -5.32
N VAL A 34 -4.52 -13.70 -5.93
CA VAL A 34 -3.31 -13.89 -6.75
C VAL A 34 -2.13 -14.41 -5.94
N TYR A 35 -2.00 -14.01 -4.68
CA TYR A 35 -0.97 -14.52 -3.75
C TYR A 35 -1.46 -15.73 -2.94
N GLU A 36 -2.60 -16.33 -3.30
CA GLU A 36 -3.18 -17.51 -2.64
C GLU A 36 -3.32 -17.36 -1.11
N LYS A 37 -3.63 -16.15 -0.65
CA LYS A 37 -3.66 -15.83 0.78
C LYS A 37 -4.90 -16.38 1.46
N GLU A 38 -4.71 -16.89 2.68
CA GLU A 38 -5.84 -17.29 3.51
C GLU A 38 -6.64 -16.08 4.01
N LYS A 39 -7.92 -16.31 4.38
CA LYS A 39 -8.83 -15.25 4.86
C LYS A 39 -8.26 -14.42 6.00
N HIS A 40 -7.47 -15.04 6.87
CA HIS A 40 -6.88 -14.40 8.04
C HIS A 40 -5.59 -13.62 7.71
N GLN A 41 -4.96 -13.88 6.56
CA GLN A 41 -3.73 -13.24 6.17
C GLN A 41 -3.99 -11.83 5.60
N ALA A 42 -3.25 -10.86 6.10
CA ALA A 42 -3.32 -9.48 5.63
C ALA A 42 -2.56 -9.28 4.31
N LEU A 43 -2.98 -8.31 3.51
CA LEU A 43 -2.20 -7.86 2.37
C LEU A 43 -1.07 -6.94 2.87
N THR A 44 0.16 -7.20 2.46
CA THR A 44 1.31 -6.35 2.79
C THR A 44 1.46 -5.20 1.80
N ILE A 45 2.10 -4.13 2.25
CA ILE A 45 2.47 -3.00 1.38
C ILE A 45 3.34 -3.49 0.22
N ARG A 46 4.25 -4.44 0.47
CA ARG A 46 5.13 -5.01 -0.54
C ARG A 46 4.36 -5.76 -1.62
N GLU A 47 3.49 -6.69 -1.25
CA GLU A 47 2.65 -7.45 -2.19
C GLU A 47 1.78 -6.54 -3.05
N PHE A 48 1.22 -5.48 -2.45
CA PHE A 48 0.47 -4.46 -3.17
C PHE A 48 1.35 -3.70 -4.18
N CYS A 49 2.53 -3.25 -3.76
CA CYS A 49 3.48 -2.56 -4.63
C CYS A 49 3.94 -3.45 -5.79
N ASP A 50 4.29 -4.70 -5.51
CA ASP A 50 4.74 -5.67 -6.51
C ASP A 50 3.64 -5.95 -7.54
N TYR A 51 2.38 -6.06 -7.10
CA TYR A 51 1.23 -6.23 -8.00
C TYR A 51 0.93 -4.99 -8.85
N MET A 52 1.01 -3.79 -8.26
CA MET A 52 0.66 -2.53 -8.92
C MET A 52 1.81 -1.89 -9.70
N GLY A 53 3.04 -2.41 -9.58
CA GLY A 53 4.23 -1.79 -10.14
C GLY A 53 4.59 -0.45 -9.49
N LEU A 54 4.36 -0.31 -8.18
CA LEU A 54 4.61 0.92 -7.41
C LEU A 54 5.89 0.82 -6.57
N ASP A 55 6.54 1.96 -6.30
CA ASP A 55 7.69 1.99 -5.42
C ASP A 55 7.30 1.71 -3.96
N TYR A 56 7.95 0.70 -3.36
CA TYR A 56 7.67 0.28 -1.99
C TYR A 56 7.91 1.41 -0.98
N LYS A 57 8.98 2.20 -1.15
CA LYS A 57 9.37 3.22 -0.18
C LYS A 57 8.38 4.38 -0.18
N GLU A 58 7.92 4.80 -1.36
CA GLU A 58 6.90 5.82 -1.50
C GLU A 58 5.59 5.41 -0.81
N VAL A 59 5.05 4.24 -1.15
CA VAL A 59 3.80 3.74 -0.56
C VAL A 59 3.95 3.51 0.94
N PHE A 60 5.07 2.93 1.39
CA PHE A 60 5.36 2.72 2.81
C PHE A 60 5.37 4.04 3.58
N ASN A 61 5.99 5.09 3.00
CA ASN A 61 6.02 6.40 3.60
C ASN A 61 4.63 7.04 3.66
N MET A 62 3.83 6.93 2.60
CA MET A 62 2.45 7.42 2.59
C MET A 62 1.60 6.76 3.68
N VAL A 63 1.63 5.43 3.77
CA VAL A 63 0.85 4.64 4.75
C VAL A 63 1.28 4.94 6.19
N ASN A 64 2.56 5.22 6.41
CA ASN A 64 3.12 5.46 7.73
C ASN A 64 3.31 6.94 8.07
N GLY A 65 2.86 7.86 7.21
CA GLY A 65 2.99 9.31 7.42
C GLY A 65 4.43 9.78 7.55
N ILE A 66 5.38 9.08 6.92
CA ILE A 66 6.80 9.42 6.97
C ILE A 66 7.05 10.53 5.96
N LYS A 67 7.42 11.72 6.45
CA LYS A 67 7.86 12.82 5.58
C LYS A 67 9.27 12.54 5.07
N THR A 68 9.43 12.28 3.78
CA THR A 68 10.74 12.24 3.15
C THR A 68 11.26 13.66 3.03
N THR A 69 12.19 14.06 3.91
CA THR A 69 12.98 15.28 3.73
C THR A 69 14.07 15.00 2.70
N ASN A 70 13.76 15.04 1.40
CA ASN A 70 14.81 15.14 0.38
C ASN A 70 14.30 15.55 -1.02
N ASP A 71 14.02 16.85 -1.20
CA ASP A 71 14.41 17.55 -2.43
C ASP A 71 15.72 18.29 -2.14
N LYS A 72 16.81 17.53 -1.91
CA LYS A 72 18.12 18.06 -2.24
C LYS A 72 18.21 18.07 -3.76
N LYS A 73 17.87 19.22 -4.34
CA LYS A 73 18.60 19.87 -5.44
C LYS A 73 19.34 18.87 -6.33
N SER A 74 18.66 18.33 -7.35
CA SER A 74 19.41 17.95 -8.56
C SER A 74 19.84 19.25 -9.22
N ALA A 75 21.08 19.61 -8.92
CA ALA A 75 21.90 20.51 -9.73
C ALA A 75 22.34 19.76 -10.99
#